data_AF-A0A2W5XFJ8-F1
#
_entry.id   AF-A0A2W5XFJ8-F1
#
_cell.length_a   1.000
_cell.length_b   1.000
_cell.length_c   1.000
_cell.angle_alpha   90.00
_cell.angle_beta   90.00
_cell.angle_gamma   90.00
#
_symmetry.space_group_name_H-M   'P 1'
#
loop_
_entity.id
_entity.type
_entity.pdbx_description
1 polymer ?
#
loop_
_entity_poly.entity_id
_entity_poly.type
_entity_poly.pdbx_seq_one_letter_code
_entity_poly.pdbx_strand_id
1 'polypeptide(L)'
;MALYLAIKSICRQIEDRYGSGKLAAAAAGVTPGVWSTYCNDDHPDCTIPMHRVPFVANASERAALAALILGDDGPAPASLRLEACEATEAAADAQRAAREAGDTPTPAAARTVRDRAAAALIEIMDVVRAAEAVQPGPRLRAVS
;
A
#
# COMPACT_ATOMS: atom_id res chain seq x y z
N MET A 1 9.68 -1.35 12.50
CA MET A 1 9.85 0.03 12.98
C MET A 1 10.60 0.93 11.98
N ALA A 2 11.71 0.49 11.36
CA ALA A 2 12.46 1.29 10.38
C ALA A 2 11.70 1.60 9.07
N LEU A 3 10.95 0.63 8.52
CA LEU A 3 10.19 0.79 7.27
C LEU A 3 9.16 1.92 7.33
N TYR A 4 8.44 2.00 8.44
CA TYR A 4 7.42 3.01 8.68
C TYR A 4 7.98 4.44 8.65
N LEU A 5 9.08 4.67 9.38
CA LEU A 5 9.76 5.97 9.42
C LEU A 5 10.32 6.36 8.05
N ALA A 6 10.78 5.39 7.26
CA ALA A 6 11.25 5.63 5.91
C ALA A 6 10.11 6.05 4.96
N ILE A 7 8.94 5.39 5.04
CA ILE A 7 7.76 5.78 4.26
C ILE A 7 7.26 7.17 4.66
N LYS A 8 7.24 7.50 5.96
CA LYS A 8 6.91 8.85 6.44
C LYS A 8 7.87 9.91 5.91
N SER A 9 9.16 9.61 5.89
CA SER A 9 10.19 10.50 5.32
C SER A 9 9.93 10.78 3.84
N ILE A 10 9.50 9.77 3.06
CA ILE A 10 9.11 9.97 1.67
C ILE A 10 7.85 10.84 1.56
N CYS A 11 6.83 10.62 2.40
CA CYS A 11 5.65 11.47 2.43
C CYS A 11 5.97 12.94 2.73
N ARG A 12 6.95 13.21 3.61
CA ARG A 12 7.47 14.57 3.88
C ARG A 12 8.15 15.18 2.66
N GLN A 13 9.03 14.42 1.99
CA GLN A 13 9.69 14.90 0.78
C GLN A 13 8.69 15.28 -0.32
N ILE A 14 7.62 14.48 -0.47
CA ILE A 14 6.52 14.80 -1.38
C ILE A 14 5.81 16.08 -0.91
N GLU A 15 5.48 16.19 0.37
CA GLU A 15 4.82 17.37 0.94
C GLU A 15 5.62 18.66 0.69
N ASP A 16 6.92 18.63 0.99
CA ASP A 16 7.84 19.75 0.80
C ASP A 16 7.91 20.17 -0.68
N ARG A 17 7.97 19.19 -1.58
CA ARG A 17 8.02 19.43 -3.03
C ARG A 17 6.73 20.06 -3.56
N TYR A 18 5.57 19.69 -3.02
CA TYR A 18 4.29 20.33 -3.34
C TYR A 18 4.06 21.63 -2.57
N GLY A 19 4.91 21.97 -1.60
CA GLY A 19 4.86 23.19 -0.79
C GLY A 19 3.76 23.20 0.29
N SER A 20 2.91 22.17 0.36
CA SER A 20 1.96 21.96 1.46
C SER A 20 1.30 20.58 1.40
N GLY A 21 0.89 20.05 2.56
CA GLY A 21 0.10 18.82 2.62
C GLY A 21 -1.26 18.93 1.96
N LYS A 22 -1.83 20.14 1.83
CA LYS A 22 -3.06 20.38 1.07
C LYS A 22 -2.87 20.07 -0.42
N LEU A 23 -1.77 20.52 -1.00
CA LEU A 23 -1.47 20.31 -2.42
C LEU A 23 -1.05 18.86 -2.68
N ALA A 24 -0.26 18.26 -1.79
CA ALA A 24 0.08 16.84 -1.87
C ALA A 24 -1.15 15.93 -1.74
N ALA A 25 -2.07 16.25 -0.82
CA ALA A 25 -3.35 15.53 -0.67
C ALA A 25 -4.20 15.60 -1.94
N ALA A 26 -4.36 16.80 -2.52
CA ALA A 26 -5.11 17.00 -3.75
C ALA A 26 -4.50 16.23 -4.92
N ALA A 27 -3.17 16.27 -5.08
CA ALA A 27 -2.46 15.53 -6.12
C ALA A 27 -2.61 14.01 -5.95
N ALA A 28 -2.65 13.52 -4.71
CA ALA A 28 -2.81 12.10 -4.40
C ALA A 28 -4.28 11.63 -4.41
N GLY A 29 -5.24 12.54 -4.61
CA GLY A 29 -6.66 12.22 -4.57
C GLY A 29 -7.14 11.78 -3.18
N VAL A 30 -6.55 12.32 -2.12
CA VAL A 30 -6.94 12.08 -0.72
C VAL A 30 -7.46 13.36 -0.08
N THR A 31 -8.19 13.23 1.02
CA THR A 31 -8.82 14.37 1.71
C THR A 31 -7.77 15.42 2.13
N PRO A 32 -8.03 16.72 1.90
CA PRO A 32 -7.14 17.80 2.33
C PRO A 32 -6.81 17.73 3.83
N GLY A 33 -5.54 17.91 4.18
CA GLY A 33 -5.06 17.87 5.58
C GLY A 33 -4.66 16.48 6.07
N VAL A 34 -5.12 15.40 5.44
CA VAL A 34 -4.75 14.04 5.83
C VAL A 34 -3.28 13.73 5.48
N TRP A 35 -2.74 14.38 4.44
CA TRP A 35 -1.34 14.20 4.05
C TRP A 35 -0.35 14.58 5.17
N SER A 36 -0.55 15.73 5.79
CA SER A 36 0.30 16.17 6.90
C SER A 36 0.20 15.25 8.12
N THR A 37 -0.93 14.56 8.30
CA THR A 37 -1.09 13.50 9.30
C THR A 37 -0.20 12.28 9.00
N TYR A 38 -0.05 11.90 7.72
CA TYR A 38 0.89 10.83 7.32
C TYR A 38 2.34 11.20 7.65
N CYS A 39 2.67 12.49 7.64
CA CYS A 39 4.00 12.99 7.92
C CYS A 39 4.29 13.15 9.41
N ASN A 40 3.25 13.30 10.26
CA ASN A 40 3.40 13.65 11.68
C ASN A 40 3.83 12.46 12.54
N ASP A 41 4.95 12.56 13.24
CA ASP A 41 5.45 11.52 14.17
C ASP A 41 4.54 11.28 15.37
N ASP A 42 3.73 12.26 15.77
CA ASP A 42 2.77 12.16 16.87
C ASP A 42 1.54 11.29 16.52
N HIS A 43 1.41 10.89 15.25
CA HIS A 43 0.39 9.96 14.78
C HIS A 43 1.04 8.69 14.18
N PRO A 44 1.63 7.82 15.02
CA PRO A 44 2.26 6.57 14.57
C PRO A 44 1.25 5.58 13.98
N ASP A 45 -0.01 5.66 14.40
CA ASP A 45 -1.07 4.74 13.95
C ASP A 45 -1.77 5.20 12.67
N CYS A 46 -1.37 6.35 12.12
CA CYS A 46 -1.97 6.87 10.89
C CYS A 46 -1.61 5.98 9.69
N THR A 47 -2.61 5.33 9.11
CA THR A 47 -2.45 4.48 7.93
C THR A 47 -2.13 5.31 6.69
N ILE A 48 -0.96 5.04 6.09
CA ILE A 48 -0.53 5.69 4.85
C ILE A 48 -1.14 4.94 3.65
N PRO A 49 -1.86 5.63 2.73
CA PRO A 49 -2.48 4.99 1.58
C PRO A 49 -1.42 4.68 0.50
N MET A 50 -0.70 3.58 0.67
CA MET A 50 0.43 3.17 -0.19
C MET A 50 0.07 3.02 -1.68
N HIS A 51 -1.20 2.81 -2.00
CA HIS A 51 -1.68 2.79 -3.39
C HIS A 51 -1.75 4.19 -4.04
N ARG A 52 -1.73 5.28 -3.25
CA ARG A 52 -1.79 6.67 -3.75
C ARG A 52 -0.42 7.32 -3.87
N VAL A 53 0.50 6.95 -2.98
CA VAL A 53 1.84 7.57 -2.90
C VAL A 53 2.63 7.47 -4.23
N PRO A 54 2.65 6.34 -4.95
CA PRO A 54 3.38 6.23 -6.21
C PRO A 54 2.92 7.17 -7.33
N PHE A 55 1.65 7.60 -7.32
CA PHE A 55 1.10 8.50 -8.34
C PHE A 55 1.59 9.94 -8.22
N VAL A 56 1.95 10.36 -7.01
CA VAL A 56 2.50 11.70 -6.73
C VAL A 56 4.00 11.68 -6.51
N ALA A 57 4.58 10.51 -6.26
CA ALA A 57 6.00 10.32 -6.12
C ALA A 57 6.72 10.55 -7.47
N ASN A 58 7.89 11.17 -7.44
CA ASN A 58 8.78 11.26 -8.60
C ASN A 58 9.57 9.95 -8.81
N ALA A 59 10.43 9.90 -9.83
CA ALA A 59 11.17 8.69 -10.15
C ALA A 59 12.06 8.18 -9.00
N SER A 60 12.76 9.08 -8.29
CA SER A 60 13.62 8.72 -7.16
C SER A 60 12.82 8.25 -5.95
N GLU A 61 11.73 8.93 -5.61
CA GLU A 61 10.83 8.57 -4.49
C GLU A 61 10.17 7.22 -4.75
N ARG A 62 9.76 6.94 -5.99
CA ARG A 62 9.24 5.61 -6.39
C ARG A 62 10.29 4.52 -6.26
N ALA A 63 11.53 4.78 -6.68
CA ALA A 63 12.63 3.84 -6.53
C ALA A 63 12.93 3.55 -5.05
N ALA A 64 12.91 4.58 -4.20
CA ALA A 64 13.07 4.42 -2.76
C ALA A 64 11.91 3.64 -2.12
N LEU A 65 10.66 3.91 -2.52
CA LEU A 65 9.50 3.12 -2.09
C LEU A 65 9.65 1.64 -2.49
N ALA A 66 10.04 1.39 -3.73
CA ALA A 66 10.22 0.04 -4.25
C ALA A 66 11.32 -0.72 -3.50
N ALA A 67 12.48 -0.09 -3.29
CA ALA A 67 13.59 -0.68 -2.52
C ALA A 67 13.19 -1.00 -1.07
N LEU A 68 12.41 -0.11 -0.43
CA LEU A 68 11.92 -0.32 0.92
C LEU A 68 10.90 -1.46 1.05
N ILE A 69 10.06 -1.65 0.04
CA ILE A 69 9.00 -2.68 0.04
C ILE A 69 9.55 -4.04 -0.40
N LEU A 70 10.39 -4.07 -1.42
CA LEU A 70 10.88 -5.30 -2.05
C LEU A 70 12.15 -5.84 -1.38
N GLY A 71 12.86 -5.01 -0.61
CA GLY A 71 14.22 -5.31 -0.17
C GLY A 71 15.21 -5.25 -1.34
N ASP A 72 16.46 -4.90 -1.07
CA ASP A 72 17.52 -4.92 -2.10
C ASP A 72 17.73 -6.35 -2.62
N ASP A 73 17.20 -6.65 -3.81
CA ASP A 73 17.94 -7.13 -4.99
C ASP A 73 17.00 -7.70 -6.07
N GLY A 74 16.94 -7.04 -7.22
CA GLY A 74 16.40 -7.58 -8.48
C GLY A 74 14.97 -7.18 -8.87
N PRO A 75 14.64 -7.14 -10.17
CA PRO A 75 13.26 -6.90 -10.62
C PRO A 75 12.34 -8.04 -10.17
N ALA A 76 11.16 -7.68 -9.64
CA ALA A 76 10.13 -8.64 -9.26
C ALA A 76 9.80 -9.57 -10.44
N PRO A 77 9.77 -10.90 -10.23
CA PRO A 77 9.43 -11.85 -11.27
C PRO A 77 8.04 -11.54 -11.85
N ALA A 78 7.85 -11.84 -13.14
CA ALA A 78 6.62 -11.51 -13.85
C ALA A 78 5.35 -12.09 -13.20
N SER A 79 5.47 -13.24 -12.52
CA SER A 79 4.39 -13.84 -11.73
C SER A 79 3.98 -12.97 -10.55
N LEU A 80 4.95 -12.46 -9.78
CA LEU A 80 4.69 -11.59 -8.63
C LEU A 80 4.05 -10.26 -9.06
N ARG A 81 4.42 -9.76 -10.25
CA ARG A 81 3.79 -8.56 -10.83
C ARG A 81 2.34 -8.82 -11.23
N LEU A 82 2.04 -9.98 -11.81
CA LEU A 82 0.68 -10.35 -12.22
C LEU A 82 -0.22 -10.52 -11.00
N GLU A 83 0.23 -11.29 -10.01
CA GLU A 83 -0.51 -11.51 -8.76
C GLU A 83 -0.73 -10.18 -8.01
N ALA A 84 0.25 -9.26 -8.00
CA ALA A 84 0.07 -7.94 -7.41
C ALA A 84 -0.98 -7.08 -8.12
N CYS A 85 -1.08 -7.21 -9.45
CA CYS A 85 -2.15 -6.56 -10.22
C CYS A 85 -3.52 -7.16 -9.87
N GLU A 86 -3.63 -8.49 -9.83
CA GLU A 86 -4.87 -9.21 -9.50
C GLU A 86 -5.36 -8.87 -8.08
N ALA A 87 -4.45 -8.84 -7.10
CA ALA A 87 -4.77 -8.41 -5.74
C ALA A 87 -5.23 -6.94 -5.66
N THR A 88 -4.65 -6.07 -6.49
CA THR A 88 -5.05 -4.65 -6.56
C THR A 88 -6.45 -4.50 -7.16
N GLU A 89 -6.77 -5.26 -8.21
CA GLU A 89 -8.09 -5.29 -8.82
C GLU A 89 -9.15 -5.82 -7.87
N ALA A 90 -8.88 -6.93 -7.17
CA ALA A 90 -9.77 -7.51 -6.17
C ALA A 90 -10.04 -6.53 -5.01
N ALA A 91 -9.00 -5.81 -4.54
CA ALA A 91 -9.15 -4.78 -3.52
C ALA A 91 -9.98 -3.58 -4.02
N ALA A 92 -9.80 -3.15 -5.26
CA ALA A 92 -10.61 -2.09 -5.87
C ALA A 92 -12.08 -2.50 -6.00
N ASP A 93 -12.35 -3.75 -6.37
CA ASP A 93 -13.69 -4.32 -6.45
C ASP A 93 -14.39 -4.38 -5.09
N ALA A 94 -13.67 -4.76 -4.02
CA ALA A 94 -14.19 -4.72 -2.66
C ALA A 94 -14.53 -3.28 -2.21
N GLN A 95 -13.67 -2.31 -2.54
CA GLN A 95 -13.94 -0.89 -2.26
C GLN A 95 -15.14 -0.36 -3.05
N ARG A 96 -15.30 -0.74 -4.31
CA ARG A 96 -16.47 -0.39 -5.13
C ARG A 96 -17.75 -0.94 -4.52
N ALA A 97 -17.78 -2.23 -4.17
CA ALA A 97 -18.92 -2.87 -3.53
C ALA A 97 -19.29 -2.18 -2.21
N ALA A 98 -18.30 -1.78 -1.41
CA ALA A 98 -18.53 -1.05 -0.16
C ALA A 98 -19.17 0.32 -0.38
N ARG A 99 -18.74 1.06 -1.42
CA ARG A 99 -19.35 2.36 -1.78
C ARG A 99 -20.78 2.21 -2.30
N GLU A 100 -21.02 1.22 -3.16
CA GLU A 100 -22.36 0.93 -3.70
C GLU A 100 -23.35 0.52 -2.60
N ALA A 101 -22.85 -0.14 -1.54
CA ALA A 101 -23.66 -0.56 -0.40
C ALA A 101 -24.08 0.60 0.53
N GLY A 102 -23.34 1.72 0.53
CA GLY A 102 -23.60 2.90 1.36
C GLY A 102 -23.39 2.67 2.87
N ASP A 103 -23.73 3.68 3.68
CA ASP A 103 -23.45 3.66 5.13
C ASP A 103 -24.39 2.75 5.94
N THR A 104 -25.55 2.38 5.37
CA THR A 104 -26.53 1.49 6.01
C THR A 104 -26.90 0.35 5.06
N PRO A 105 -25.96 -0.60 4.83
CA PRO A 105 -26.14 -1.61 3.81
C PRO A 105 -27.22 -2.61 4.20
N THR A 106 -28.00 -3.06 3.21
CA THR A 106 -28.90 -4.20 3.41
C THR A 106 -28.10 -5.47 3.76
N PRO A 107 -28.69 -6.48 4.41
CA PRO A 107 -27.98 -7.72 4.73
C PRO A 107 -27.35 -8.41 3.50
N ALA A 108 -28.00 -8.30 2.34
CA ALA A 108 -27.48 -8.81 1.07
C ALA A 108 -26.26 -8.01 0.59
N ALA A 109 -26.34 -6.68 0.58
CA ALA A 109 -25.22 -5.82 0.20
C ALA A 109 -24.01 -6.01 1.15
N ALA A 110 -24.26 -6.11 2.45
CA ALA A 110 -23.23 -6.40 3.44
C ALA A 110 -22.57 -7.76 3.22
N ARG A 111 -23.32 -8.78 2.78
CA ARG A 111 -22.75 -10.09 2.40
C ARG A 111 -21.85 -9.95 1.16
N THR A 112 -22.32 -9.27 0.12
CA THR A 112 -21.52 -9.01 -1.09
C THR A 112 -20.20 -8.29 -0.77
N VAL A 113 -20.23 -7.28 0.10
CA VAL A 113 -19.01 -6.58 0.54
C VAL A 113 -18.05 -7.53 1.26
N ARG A 114 -18.55 -8.37 2.19
CA ARG A 114 -17.71 -9.34 2.91
C ARG A 114 -17.09 -10.37 1.96
N ASP A 115 -17.86 -10.89 1.01
CA ASP A 115 -17.37 -11.89 0.05
C ASP A 115 -16.27 -11.31 -0.84
N ARG A 116 -16.45 -10.07 -1.31
CA ARG A 116 -15.43 -9.36 -2.12
C ARG A 116 -14.20 -9.00 -1.30
N ALA A 117 -14.38 -8.58 -0.05
CA ALA A 117 -13.25 -8.31 0.85
C ALA A 117 -12.47 -9.59 1.19
N ALA A 118 -13.15 -10.73 1.36
CA ALA A 118 -12.51 -12.02 1.58
C ALA A 118 -11.71 -12.47 0.36
N ALA A 119 -12.25 -12.31 -0.85
CA ALA A 119 -11.53 -12.58 -2.09
C ALA A 119 -10.28 -11.71 -2.21
N ALA A 120 -10.39 -10.40 -1.98
CA ALA A 120 -9.23 -9.50 -1.99
C ALA A 120 -8.15 -9.90 -0.97
N LEU A 121 -8.56 -10.36 0.22
CA LEU A 121 -7.61 -10.82 1.24
C LEU A 121 -6.86 -12.08 0.79
N ILE A 122 -7.55 -13.02 0.13
CA ILE A 122 -6.93 -14.23 -0.41
C ILE A 122 -5.88 -13.86 -1.47
N GLU A 123 -6.22 -13.01 -2.44
CA GLU A 123 -5.29 -12.57 -3.48
C GLU A 123 -4.07 -11.83 -2.89
N ILE A 124 -4.27 -10.98 -1.89
CA ILE A 124 -3.18 -10.32 -1.17
C ILE A 124 -2.27 -11.34 -0.46
N MET A 125 -2.85 -12.37 0.16
CA MET A 125 -2.07 -13.42 0.82
C MET A 125 -1.24 -14.24 -0.18
N ASP A 126 -1.76 -14.47 -1.39
CA ASP A 126 -1.02 -15.18 -2.44
C ASP A 126 0.17 -14.35 -2.95
N VAL A 127 0.01 -13.04 -3.12
CA VAL A 127 1.14 -12.12 -3.39
C VAL A 127 2.20 -12.18 -2.31
N VAL A 128 1.80 -12.21 -1.03
CA VAL A 128 2.75 -12.31 0.10
C VAL A 128 3.52 -13.63 0.03
N ARG A 129 2.83 -14.74 -0.21
CA ARG A 129 3.47 -16.07 -0.34
C ARG A 129 4.42 -16.14 -1.52
N ALA A 130 4.04 -15.57 -2.66
CA ALA A 130 4.90 -15.52 -3.83
C ALA A 130 6.13 -14.62 -3.60
N ALA A 131 5.96 -13.50 -2.90
CA ALA A 131 7.08 -12.64 -2.52
C ALA A 131 8.06 -13.37 -1.58
N GLU A 132 7.55 -14.13 -0.61
CA GLU A 132 8.37 -14.97 0.28
C GLU A 132 9.10 -16.09 -0.47
N ALA A 133 8.48 -16.69 -1.49
CA ALA A 133 9.12 -17.72 -2.31
C ALA A 133 10.23 -17.18 -3.22
N VAL A 134 10.17 -15.89 -3.57
CA VAL A 134 11.17 -15.20 -4.41
C VAL A 134 12.41 -14.81 -3.61
N GLN A 135 12.28 -14.55 -2.31
CA GLN A 135 13.43 -14.37 -1.44
C GLN A 135 13.97 -15.73 -0.97
N PRO A 136 15.20 -16.15 -1.34
CA PRO A 136 15.83 -17.24 -0.63
C PRO A 136 16.14 -16.70 0.77
N GLY A 137 15.34 -17.10 1.77
CA GLY A 137 15.55 -16.68 3.14
C GLY A 137 17.02 -16.88 3.57
N PRO A 138 17.54 -16.11 4.53
CA PRO A 138 18.86 -16.36 5.08
C PRO A 138 18.89 -17.81 5.56
N ARG A 139 19.75 -18.63 4.94
CA ARG A 139 20.07 -19.96 5.49
C ARG A 139 20.62 -19.68 6.88
N LEU A 140 19.80 -19.93 7.90
CA LEU A 140 20.27 -20.11 9.26
C LEU A 140 21.30 -21.23 9.19
N ARG A 141 22.57 -20.85 9.04
CA ARG A 141 23.67 -21.75 9.33
C ARG A 141 23.52 -22.04 10.80
N ALA A 142 23.00 -23.22 11.13
CA ALA A 142 23.10 -23.78 12.45
C ALA A 142 24.58 -23.72 12.82
N VAL A 143 24.91 -22.82 13.75
CA VAL A 143 26.22 -22.76 14.36
C VAL A 143 26.30 -24.01 15.23
N SER A 144 27.12 -24.98 14.79
CA SER A 144 27.60 -26.09 15.60
C SER A 144 28.94 -25.71 16.21
#